data_AF-A0A023GKF6-F1
#
_entry.id   AF-A0A023GKF6-F1
#
_cell.length_a   1.000
_cell.length_b   1.000
_cell.length_c   1.000
_cell.angle_alpha   90.00
_cell.angle_beta   90.00
_cell.angle_gamma   90.00
#
_symmetry.space_group_name_H-M   'P 1'
#
loop_
_entity.id
_entity.type
_entity.pdbx_description
1 polymer ?
#
loop_
_entity_poly.entity_id
_entity_poly.type
_entity_poly.pdbx_seq_one_letter_code
_entity_poly.pdbx_strand_id
1 'polypeptide(L)'
;NILDLCRHTTYGMGVPAPQRLQMAMSLYSNSLSGIVLLVDNRINSYVGIKREFAAICHESTELHFPDLDEQLETIRGKAREVSEIRAAASLSGSDGSSSHSSRRSSFSGQDSSSSNPSPTLQTGDFYVTRHSNLSEAHIVFHVVSDDSLRLPDISSRHPIILGLRNVLRVAHERDVCNVTLPLLLVHELSEEMTIPWCLKRAELVFKCIKGFMIEMASLVGEETRTVQFLVPQGISDDLFASLSGMLSSIFRVSNPLVLK
;
A
#
# COMPACT_ATOMS: atom_id res chain seq x y z
N ASN A 1 7.64 7.86 -10.07
CA ASN A 1 6.48 7.88 -9.15
C ASN A 1 5.82 6.50 -9.19
N ILE A 2 5.22 5.99 -8.11
CA ILE A 2 4.52 4.68 -8.13
C ILE A 2 3.40 4.62 -9.18
N LEU A 3 2.78 5.77 -9.46
CA LEU A 3 1.75 5.88 -10.49
C LEU A 3 2.28 5.61 -11.90
N ASP A 4 3.59 5.71 -12.14
CA ASP A 4 4.16 5.42 -13.47
C ASP A 4 4.00 3.94 -13.83
N LEU A 5 3.96 3.03 -12.85
CA LEU A 5 3.66 1.61 -13.04
C LEU A 5 2.20 1.37 -13.46
N CYS A 6 1.31 2.32 -13.16
CA CYS A 6 -0.09 2.24 -13.56
C CYS A 6 -0.31 2.74 -14.99
N ARG A 7 0.52 3.67 -15.46
CA ARG A 7 0.37 4.35 -16.75
C ARG A 7 0.72 3.45 -17.93
N HIS A 8 0.00 3.62 -19.02
CA HIS A 8 0.35 2.98 -20.28
C HIS A 8 1.56 3.65 -20.90
N THR A 9 2.68 2.92 -21.00
CA THR A 9 3.77 3.30 -21.89
C THR A 9 3.43 2.87 -23.31
N THR A 10 3.52 3.81 -24.25
CA THR A 10 3.45 3.51 -25.68
C THR A 10 4.85 3.55 -26.25
N TYR A 11 5.27 2.47 -26.92
CA TYR A 11 6.44 2.54 -27.78
C TYR A 11 6.04 3.15 -29.13
N GLY A 12 6.99 3.78 -29.82
CA GLY A 12 6.73 4.39 -31.14
C GLY A 12 5.97 3.44 -32.07
N MET A 13 5.01 3.98 -32.82
CA MET A 13 3.98 3.28 -33.62
C MET A 13 2.71 2.82 -32.87
N GLY A 14 2.48 3.26 -31.64
CA GLY A 14 1.21 2.99 -30.92
C GLY A 14 1.06 1.53 -30.46
N VAL A 15 2.16 0.77 -30.46
CA VAL A 15 2.18 -0.61 -29.95
C VAL A 15 2.14 -0.54 -28.42
N PRO A 16 1.20 -1.26 -27.76
CA PRO A 16 1.17 -1.34 -26.30
C PRO A 16 2.49 -1.90 -25.76
N ALA A 17 2.95 -1.37 -24.63
CA ALA A 17 4.09 -1.95 -23.92
C ALA A 17 3.86 -3.46 -23.66
N PRO A 18 4.88 -4.32 -23.84
CA PRO A 18 4.79 -5.76 -23.59
C PRO A 18 4.24 -6.11 -22.20
N GLN A 19 4.54 -5.26 -21.21
CA GLN A 19 4.05 -5.35 -19.83
C GLN A 19 2.51 -5.40 -19.80
N ARG A 20 1.84 -4.52 -20.56
CA ARG A 20 0.38 -4.50 -20.62
C ARG A 20 -0.20 -5.80 -21.18
N LEU A 21 0.43 -6.35 -22.22
CA LEU A 21 -0.02 -7.62 -22.80
C LEU A 21 0.14 -8.76 -21.80
N GLN A 22 1.28 -8.80 -21.09
CA GLN A 22 1.51 -9.78 -20.04
C GLN A 22 0.47 -9.66 -18.92
N MET A 23 0.16 -8.44 -18.46
CA MET A 23 -0.87 -8.21 -17.46
C MET A 23 -2.23 -8.72 -17.92
N ALA A 24 -2.65 -8.39 -19.14
CA ALA A 24 -3.89 -8.88 -19.71
C ALA A 24 -3.95 -10.43 -19.77
N MET A 25 -2.83 -11.09 -20.10
CA MET A 25 -2.74 -12.56 -20.09
C MET A 25 -2.83 -13.14 -18.67
N SER A 26 -2.28 -12.45 -17.67
CA SER A 26 -2.27 -12.90 -16.28
C SER A 26 -3.56 -12.62 -15.50
N LEU A 27 -4.48 -11.80 -16.04
CA LEU A 27 -5.71 -11.39 -15.35
C LEU A 27 -6.57 -12.56 -14.82
N TYR A 28 -6.57 -13.67 -15.55
CA TYR A 28 -7.31 -14.89 -15.20
C TYR A 28 -6.42 -16.04 -14.74
N SER A 29 -5.14 -15.75 -14.46
CA SER A 29 -4.17 -16.70 -13.93
C SER A 29 -4.15 -16.71 -12.40
N ASN A 30 -3.38 -17.63 -11.82
CA ASN A 30 -3.00 -17.64 -10.40
C ASN A 30 -1.78 -16.74 -10.10
N SER A 31 -1.41 -15.83 -11.01
CA SER A 31 -0.25 -14.94 -10.85
C SER A 31 -0.69 -13.48 -10.99
N LEU A 32 -1.32 -12.96 -9.94
CA LEU A 32 -1.77 -11.57 -9.92
C LEU A 32 -0.68 -10.64 -9.40
N SER A 33 -0.60 -9.42 -9.95
CA SER A 33 0.28 -8.36 -9.45
C SER A 33 -0.51 -7.28 -8.74
N GLY A 34 0.01 -6.82 -7.61
CA GLY A 34 -0.56 -5.77 -6.79
C GLY A 34 0.43 -4.68 -6.43
N ILE A 35 -0.06 -3.46 -6.23
CA ILE A 35 0.75 -2.31 -5.80
C ILE A 35 0.20 -1.70 -4.53
N VAL A 36 1.08 -1.14 -3.69
CA VAL A 36 0.71 -0.44 -2.46
C VAL A 36 0.74 1.07 -2.68
N LEU A 37 -0.43 1.70 -2.71
CA LEU A 37 -0.59 3.14 -2.83
C LEU A 37 -0.90 3.75 -1.46
N LEU A 38 -0.01 4.60 -0.93
CA LEU A 38 -0.29 5.36 0.29
C LEU A 38 -1.26 6.50 0.00
N VAL A 39 -2.32 6.61 0.80
CA VAL A 39 -3.40 7.58 0.62
C VAL A 39 -3.81 8.23 1.95
N ASP A 40 -4.59 9.31 1.91
CA ASP A 40 -5.22 9.86 3.11
C ASP A 40 -6.43 9.03 3.58
N ASN A 41 -7.00 9.39 4.73
CA ASN A 41 -8.08 8.65 5.39
C ASN A 41 -9.47 8.75 4.74
N ARG A 42 -9.62 9.54 3.66
CA ARG A 42 -10.88 9.73 2.95
C ARG A 42 -10.92 8.85 1.72
N ILE A 43 -12.03 8.15 1.53
CA ILE A 43 -12.24 7.28 0.38
C ILE A 43 -12.83 8.11 -0.77
N ASN A 44 -11.96 8.65 -1.62
CA ASN A 44 -12.34 9.52 -2.74
C ASN A 44 -11.36 9.44 -3.93
N SER A 45 -11.69 10.12 -5.03
CA SER A 45 -10.91 10.14 -6.28
C SER A 45 -10.54 11.56 -6.73
N TYR A 46 -10.71 12.60 -5.89
CA TYR A 46 -10.64 14.02 -6.34
C TYR A 46 -9.50 14.86 -5.73
N VAL A 47 -8.66 14.33 -4.83
CA VAL A 47 -7.53 15.07 -4.23
C VAL A 47 -6.21 14.31 -4.31
N GLY A 48 -5.12 15.06 -4.47
CA GLY A 48 -3.75 14.57 -4.36
C GLY A 48 -3.47 13.39 -5.28
N ILE A 49 -2.72 12.41 -4.77
CA ILE A 49 -2.34 11.21 -5.53
C ILE A 49 -3.54 10.38 -5.99
N LYS A 50 -4.67 10.41 -5.25
CA LYS A 50 -5.89 9.68 -5.64
C LYS A 50 -6.53 10.27 -6.89
N ARG A 51 -6.43 11.59 -7.09
CA ARG A 51 -6.90 12.26 -8.31
C ARG A 51 -6.07 11.86 -9.53
N GLU A 52 -4.76 11.83 -9.36
CA GLU A 52 -3.86 11.40 -10.43
C GLU A 52 -4.05 9.93 -10.76
N PHE A 53 -4.22 9.08 -9.75
CA PHE A 53 -4.58 7.69 -9.94
C PHE A 53 -5.91 7.52 -10.67
N ALA A 54 -6.94 8.25 -10.28
CA ALA A 54 -8.24 8.23 -10.95
C ALA A 54 -8.16 8.68 -12.41
N ALA A 55 -7.35 9.71 -12.70
CA ALA A 55 -7.11 10.12 -14.07
C ALA A 55 -6.49 8.98 -14.91
N ILE A 56 -5.53 8.23 -14.36
CA ILE A 56 -4.92 7.07 -15.02
C ILE A 56 -5.95 5.97 -15.25
N CYS A 57 -6.78 5.65 -14.25
CA CYS A 57 -7.85 4.67 -14.41
C CYS A 57 -8.87 5.06 -15.50
N HIS A 58 -9.01 6.35 -15.82
CA HIS A 58 -9.90 6.85 -16.87
C HIS A 58 -9.23 6.99 -18.24
N GLU A 59 -7.92 6.73 -18.37
CA GLU A 59 -7.22 6.73 -19.66
C GLU A 59 -7.62 5.55 -20.55
N SER A 60 -8.11 4.45 -19.97
CA SER A 60 -8.58 3.26 -20.67
C SER A 60 -9.83 2.69 -20.03
N THR A 61 -10.75 2.14 -20.82
CA THR A 61 -11.97 1.51 -20.32
C THR A 61 -11.66 0.29 -19.46
N GLU A 62 -12.32 0.19 -18.31
CA GLU A 62 -12.35 -1.00 -17.47
C GLU A 62 -13.47 -1.93 -17.96
N LEU A 63 -13.12 -3.15 -18.39
CA LEU A 63 -14.07 -4.09 -19.00
C LEU A 63 -14.40 -5.28 -18.10
N HIS A 64 -13.60 -5.53 -17.06
CA HIS A 64 -13.67 -6.75 -16.26
C HIS A 64 -14.16 -6.49 -14.85
N PHE A 65 -13.98 -5.28 -14.34
CA PHE A 65 -14.42 -4.86 -13.02
C PHE A 65 -15.37 -3.66 -13.10
N PRO A 66 -16.09 -3.34 -12.01
CA PRO A 66 -16.75 -2.05 -11.89
C PRO A 66 -15.73 -0.91 -12.04
N ASP A 67 -16.17 0.24 -12.54
CA ASP A 67 -15.30 1.41 -12.64
C ASP A 67 -14.79 1.87 -11.25
N LEU A 68 -13.81 2.77 -11.24
CA LEU A 68 -13.20 3.21 -9.99
C LEU A 68 -14.23 3.85 -9.04
N ASP A 69 -15.18 4.62 -9.57
CA ASP A 69 -16.15 5.36 -8.75
C ASP A 69 -17.17 4.40 -8.10
N GLU A 70 -17.64 3.37 -8.82
CA GLU A 70 -18.50 2.32 -8.30
C GLU A 70 -17.78 1.46 -7.24
N GLN A 71 -16.50 1.13 -7.49
CA GLN A 71 -15.67 0.45 -6.49
C GLN A 71 -15.53 1.29 -5.22
N LEU A 72 -15.24 2.59 -5.34
CA LEU A 72 -15.10 3.49 -4.19
C LEU A 72 -16.41 3.65 -3.42
N GLU A 73 -17.56 3.69 -4.09
CA GLU A 73 -18.86 3.75 -3.40
C GLU A 73 -19.14 2.47 -2.60
N THR A 74 -18.87 1.31 -3.19
CA THR A 74 -18.96 0.02 -2.49
C THR A 74 -18.05 -0.03 -1.28
N ILE A 75 -16.83 0.48 -1.42
CA ILE A 75 -15.83 0.53 -0.35
C ILE A 75 -16.27 1.49 0.77
N ARG A 76 -16.88 2.64 0.46
CA ARG A 76 -17.46 3.54 1.46
C ARG A 76 -18.57 2.86 2.25
N GLY A 77 -19.45 2.12 1.58
CA GLY A 77 -20.50 1.34 2.25
C GLY A 77 -19.91 0.39 3.32
N LYS A 78 -18.90 -0.40 2.93
CA LYS A 78 -18.20 -1.32 3.84
C LYS A 78 -17.43 -0.60 4.95
N ALA A 79 -16.82 0.54 4.65
CA ALA A 79 -16.09 1.31 5.65
C ALA A 79 -17.01 1.88 6.74
N ARG A 80 -18.26 2.24 6.41
CA ARG A 80 -19.26 2.64 7.40
C ARG A 80 -19.60 1.48 8.34
N GLU A 81 -19.89 0.31 7.79
CA GLU A 81 -20.17 -0.90 8.57
C GLU A 81 -19.04 -1.24 9.53
N VAL A 82 -17.79 -1.23 9.04
CA VAL A 82 -16.60 -1.48 9.89
C VAL A 82 -16.45 -0.41 10.98
N SER A 83 -16.72 0.86 10.67
CA SER A 83 -16.67 1.94 11.67
C SER A 83 -17.71 1.75 12.77
N GLU A 84 -18.91 1.31 12.43
CA GLU A 84 -19.99 1.03 13.39
C GLU A 84 -19.63 -0.15 14.29
N ILE A 85 -19.08 -1.23 13.73
CA ILE A 85 -18.59 -2.40 14.48
C ILE A 85 -17.50 -1.98 15.48
N ARG A 86 -16.53 -1.16 15.03
CA ARG A 86 -15.46 -0.64 15.90
C ARG A 86 -16.02 0.26 17.01
N ALA A 87 -17.00 1.11 16.71
CA ALA A 87 -17.65 1.95 17.70
C ALA A 87 -18.38 1.11 18.77
N ALA A 88 -19.14 0.09 18.34
CA ALA A 88 -19.82 -0.83 19.25
C ALA A 88 -18.84 -1.62 20.13
N ALA A 89 -17.74 -2.12 19.57
CA ALA A 89 -16.71 -2.85 20.31
C ALA A 89 -15.98 -1.95 21.33
N SER A 90 -15.80 -0.66 21.02
CA SER A 90 -15.19 0.29 21.96
C SER A 90 -16.08 0.64 23.16
N LEU A 91 -17.40 0.48 23.02
CA LEU A 91 -18.37 0.68 24.11
C LEU A 91 -18.50 -0.55 25.01
N SER A 92 -18.22 -1.76 24.50
CA SER A 92 -18.26 -3.00 25.27
C SER A 92 -16.94 -3.35 25.97
N GLY A 93 -15.84 -2.68 25.62
CA GLY A 93 -14.51 -2.90 26.19
C GLY A 93 -14.06 -1.84 27.18
N SER A 94 -14.76 -1.69 28.31
CA SER A 94 -14.21 -0.99 29.48
C SER A 94 -13.53 -1.99 30.41
N ASP A 95 -12.25 -2.27 30.18
CA ASP A 95 -11.37 -2.68 31.27
C ASP A 95 -9.90 -2.28 30.99
N GLY A 96 -9.42 -1.36 31.83
CA GLY A 96 -8.02 -1.05 32.17
C GLY A 96 -6.94 -1.00 31.08
N SER A 97 -6.58 0.20 30.60
CA SER A 97 -5.25 0.83 30.82
C SER A 97 -4.94 2.01 29.88
N SER A 98 -4.73 3.17 30.50
CA SER A 98 -3.92 4.34 30.10
C SER A 98 -3.89 4.83 28.65
N SER A 99 -4.70 5.88 28.44
CA SER A 99 -4.49 7.08 27.61
C SER A 99 -3.08 7.44 27.13
N HIS A 100 -2.94 7.71 25.83
CA HIS A 100 -2.62 9.06 25.32
C HIS A 100 -2.91 9.16 23.80
N SER A 101 -4.10 9.64 23.43
CA SER A 101 -4.24 10.37 22.17
C SER A 101 -5.30 11.45 22.34
N SER A 102 -4.80 12.68 22.25
CA SER A 102 -5.54 13.92 22.42
C SER A 102 -6.57 14.07 21.30
N ARG A 103 -7.80 13.64 21.55
CA ARG A 103 -8.95 14.02 20.72
C ARG A 103 -9.26 15.49 20.98
N ARG A 104 -8.75 16.39 20.12
CA ARG A 104 -9.25 17.76 20.03
C ARG A 104 -10.68 17.69 19.50
N SER A 105 -11.64 17.89 20.39
CA SER A 105 -13.01 18.24 20.02
C SER A 105 -13.00 19.62 19.38
N SER A 106 -13.01 19.69 18.04
CA SER A 106 -13.34 20.91 17.35
C SER A 106 -14.84 21.12 17.42
N PHE A 107 -15.21 22.08 18.27
CA PHE A 107 -16.44 22.86 18.33
C PHE A 107 -17.49 22.59 17.24
N SER A 108 -18.69 22.26 17.73
CA SER A 108 -19.96 22.21 17.03
C SER A 108 -20.35 23.59 16.48
N GLY A 109 -20.25 23.76 15.17
CA GLY A 109 -21.10 24.65 14.39
C GLY A 109 -22.20 23.79 13.76
N GLN A 110 -23.43 24.03 14.17
CA GLN A 110 -24.62 23.36 13.68
C GLN A 110 -24.90 23.86 12.26
N ASP A 111 -24.61 23.04 11.25
CA ASP A 111 -25.13 23.25 9.90
C ASP A 111 -25.98 22.04 9.50
N SER A 112 -27.27 22.32 9.33
CA SER A 112 -28.30 21.42 8.87
C SER A 112 -28.14 21.17 7.37
N SER A 113 -27.29 20.22 7.02
CA SER A 113 -27.36 19.52 5.74
C SER A 113 -27.13 18.04 6.01
N SER A 114 -28.11 17.21 5.62
CA SER A 114 -28.13 15.75 5.75
C SER A 114 -27.06 15.05 4.91
N SER A 115 -25.78 15.28 5.23
CA SER A 115 -24.66 14.49 4.72
C SER A 115 -24.14 13.64 5.87
N ASN A 116 -24.53 12.36 5.89
CA ASN A 116 -23.88 11.39 6.77
C ASN A 116 -22.36 11.56 6.61
N PRO A 117 -21.60 11.79 7.70
CA PRO A 117 -20.16 12.00 7.59
C PRO A 117 -19.56 10.83 6.84
N SER A 118 -18.76 11.13 5.81
CA SER A 118 -18.06 10.10 5.06
C SER A 118 -17.23 9.25 6.03
N PRO A 119 -17.26 7.91 5.95
CA PRO A 119 -16.46 7.07 6.83
C PRO A 119 -14.98 7.45 6.67
N THR A 120 -14.31 7.71 7.79
CA THR A 120 -12.86 7.97 7.81
C THR A 120 -12.13 6.73 8.30
N LEU A 121 -11.19 6.25 7.50
CA LEU A 121 -10.35 5.13 7.89
C LEU A 121 -9.24 5.57 8.87
N GLN A 122 -8.65 4.62 9.57
CA GLN A 122 -7.54 4.88 10.49
C GLN A 122 -6.20 4.59 9.79
N THR A 123 -5.13 5.25 10.23
CA THR A 123 -3.77 4.99 9.74
C THR A 123 -3.43 3.51 9.88
N GLY A 124 -2.93 2.89 8.80
CA GLY A 124 -2.66 1.45 8.72
C GLY A 124 -3.84 0.60 8.21
N ASP A 125 -5.07 1.13 8.18
CA ASP A 125 -6.15 0.50 7.42
C ASP A 125 -5.82 0.56 5.93
N PHE A 126 -6.44 -0.33 5.15
CA PHE A 126 -6.35 -0.26 3.70
C PHE A 126 -7.65 -0.71 3.05
N TYR A 127 -7.86 -0.25 1.82
CA TYR A 127 -8.91 -0.74 0.94
C TYR A 127 -8.32 -1.18 -0.39
N VAL A 128 -9.09 -1.94 -1.16
CA VAL A 128 -8.60 -2.58 -2.39
C VAL A 128 -9.49 -2.21 -3.56
N THR A 129 -8.87 -1.80 -4.66
CA THR A 129 -9.52 -1.66 -5.96
C THR A 129 -8.89 -2.63 -6.96
N ARG A 130 -9.68 -3.11 -7.92
CA ARG A 130 -9.30 -4.10 -8.94
C ARG A 130 -9.36 -3.47 -10.32
N HIS A 131 -8.39 -3.81 -11.16
CA HIS A 131 -8.19 -3.17 -12.46
C HIS A 131 -7.73 -4.21 -13.48
N SER A 132 -8.27 -4.14 -14.69
CA SER A 132 -7.76 -4.80 -15.88
C SER A 132 -7.12 -3.81 -16.85
N ASN A 133 -7.31 -2.51 -16.59
CA ASN A 133 -6.91 -1.41 -17.46
C ASN A 133 -5.60 -0.71 -17.02
N LEU A 134 -4.89 -1.20 -16.01
CA LEU A 134 -3.58 -0.65 -15.60
C LEU A 134 -2.41 -1.42 -16.23
N SER A 135 -1.24 -0.77 -16.34
CA SER A 135 -0.10 -1.34 -17.08
C SER A 135 0.64 -2.46 -16.34
N GLU A 136 0.81 -2.36 -15.01
CA GLU A 136 1.60 -3.32 -14.22
C GLU A 136 0.90 -3.80 -12.93
N ALA A 137 -0.40 -3.54 -12.77
CA ALA A 137 -1.15 -3.95 -11.58
C ALA A 137 -2.56 -4.44 -11.91
N HIS A 138 -2.97 -5.57 -11.31
CA HIS A 138 -4.38 -5.96 -11.27
C HIS A 138 -5.08 -5.41 -10.03
N ILE A 139 -4.32 -5.19 -8.96
CA ILE A 139 -4.84 -4.88 -7.64
C ILE A 139 -4.08 -3.68 -7.08
N VAL A 140 -4.81 -2.69 -6.56
CA VAL A 140 -4.22 -1.56 -5.85
C VAL A 140 -4.67 -1.60 -4.40
N PHE A 141 -3.71 -1.78 -3.50
CA PHE A 141 -3.89 -1.70 -2.05
C PHE A 141 -3.68 -0.26 -1.62
N HIS A 142 -4.78 0.43 -1.32
CA HIS A 142 -4.78 1.82 -0.86
C HIS A 142 -4.59 1.84 0.66
N VAL A 143 -3.35 2.01 1.12
CA VAL A 143 -3.00 2.01 2.54
C VAL A 143 -3.09 3.42 3.10
N VAL A 144 -3.87 3.58 4.17
CA VAL A 144 -4.16 4.87 4.79
C VAL A 144 -2.97 5.32 5.62
N SER A 145 -2.44 6.47 5.27
CA SER A 145 -1.30 7.15 5.88
C SER A 145 -1.69 8.53 6.40
N ASP A 146 -0.91 9.03 7.35
CA ASP A 146 -1.02 10.37 7.91
C ASP A 146 0.38 11.00 8.06
N ASP A 147 0.41 12.20 8.64
CA ASP A 147 1.64 12.97 8.84
C ASP A 147 2.60 12.36 9.87
N SER A 148 2.22 11.29 10.59
CA SER A 148 3.16 10.57 11.46
C SER A 148 4.34 10.00 10.68
N LEU A 149 4.14 9.74 9.38
CA LEU A 149 5.19 9.32 8.46
C LEU A 149 6.21 10.41 8.16
N ARG A 150 6.04 11.65 8.62
CA ARG A 150 7.08 12.69 8.54
C ARG A 150 8.05 12.66 9.72
N LEU A 151 7.66 12.02 10.83
CA LEU A 151 8.49 11.92 12.02
C LEU A 151 9.80 11.16 11.71
N PRO A 152 10.94 11.56 12.27
CA PRO A 152 12.23 10.91 11.96
C PRO A 152 12.27 9.44 12.40
N ASP A 153 11.50 9.09 13.43
CA ASP A 153 11.53 7.78 14.06
C ASP A 153 10.19 7.05 13.90
N ILE A 154 10.23 5.98 13.10
CA ILE A 154 9.14 5.00 12.97
C ILE A 154 9.63 3.70 13.59
N SER A 155 8.75 3.00 14.31
CA SER A 155 9.02 1.67 14.86
C SER A 155 8.25 0.58 14.10
N SER A 156 8.59 -0.69 14.34
CA SER A 156 7.87 -1.84 13.78
C SER A 156 6.41 -1.96 14.24
N ARG A 157 6.04 -1.24 15.31
CA ARG A 157 4.66 -1.16 15.81
C ARG A 157 3.83 -0.07 15.14
N HIS A 158 4.43 0.70 14.24
CA HIS A 158 3.73 1.78 13.56
C HIS A 158 2.55 1.21 12.74
N PRO A 159 1.36 1.84 12.76
CA PRO A 159 0.18 1.29 12.09
C PRO A 159 0.38 0.99 10.59
N ILE A 160 1.16 1.82 9.88
CA ILE A 160 1.52 1.54 8.47
C ILE A 160 2.31 0.25 8.30
N ILE A 161 3.25 -0.06 9.19
CA ILE A 161 4.04 -1.30 9.12
C ILE A 161 3.12 -2.52 9.34
N LEU A 162 2.18 -2.40 10.28
CA LEU A 162 1.16 -3.43 10.50
C LEU A 162 0.17 -3.52 9.33
N GLY A 163 -0.16 -2.40 8.70
CA GLY A 163 -0.94 -2.32 7.47
C GLY A 163 -0.26 -3.07 6.32
N LEU A 164 1.05 -2.88 6.14
CA LEU A 164 1.84 -3.64 5.15
C LEU A 164 1.85 -5.14 5.45
N ARG A 165 1.95 -5.56 6.72
CA ARG A 165 1.79 -6.97 7.09
C ARG A 165 0.45 -7.52 6.65
N ASN A 166 -0.63 -6.79 6.90
CA ASN A 166 -1.98 -7.21 6.53
C ASN A 166 -2.20 -7.20 5.01
N VAL A 167 -1.60 -6.25 4.28
CA VAL A 167 -1.58 -6.25 2.81
C VAL A 167 -0.89 -7.51 2.29
N LEU A 168 0.31 -7.85 2.80
CA LEU A 168 1.00 -9.07 2.38
C LEU A 168 0.22 -10.33 2.73
N ARG A 169 -0.45 -10.36 3.89
CA ARG A 169 -1.34 -11.46 4.28
C ARG A 169 -2.53 -11.60 3.32
N VAL A 170 -3.20 -10.51 2.96
CA VAL A 170 -4.33 -10.54 2.02
C VAL A 170 -3.86 -10.88 0.61
N ALA A 171 -2.73 -10.31 0.16
CA ALA A 171 -2.09 -10.68 -1.10
C ALA A 171 -1.81 -12.19 -1.15
N HIS A 172 -1.33 -12.74 -0.04
CA HIS A 172 -1.09 -14.16 0.11
C HIS A 172 -2.37 -14.99 0.02
N GLU A 173 -3.39 -14.68 0.82
CA GLU A 173 -4.69 -15.37 0.85
C GLU A 173 -5.49 -15.29 -0.47
N ARG A 174 -5.08 -14.41 -1.40
CA ARG A 174 -5.80 -14.11 -2.64
C ARG A 174 -4.93 -14.30 -3.90
N ASP A 175 -3.84 -15.06 -3.78
CA ASP A 175 -2.96 -15.42 -4.92
C ASP A 175 -2.43 -14.22 -5.71
N VAL A 176 -2.12 -13.16 -4.98
CA VAL A 176 -1.32 -12.05 -5.48
C VAL A 176 0.14 -12.42 -5.30
N CYS A 177 0.77 -12.79 -6.41
CA CYS A 177 2.11 -13.35 -6.46
C CYS A 177 3.20 -12.29 -6.57
N ASN A 178 2.87 -11.08 -7.03
CA ASN A 178 3.82 -9.96 -7.04
C ASN A 178 3.23 -8.76 -6.32
N VAL A 179 3.93 -8.22 -5.32
CA VAL A 179 3.50 -7.02 -4.58
C VAL A 179 4.59 -5.97 -4.59
N THR A 180 4.32 -4.83 -5.22
CA THR A 180 5.23 -3.67 -5.24
C THR A 180 4.85 -2.69 -4.13
N LEU A 181 5.83 -2.30 -3.32
CA LEU A 181 5.62 -1.42 -2.16
C LEU A 181 6.64 -0.28 -2.07
N PRO A 182 6.23 0.93 -1.63
CA PRO A 182 7.10 2.09 -1.53
C PRO A 182 8.06 1.92 -0.35
N LEU A 183 9.34 1.71 -0.63
CA LEU A 183 10.37 1.35 0.36
C LEU A 183 10.49 2.38 1.48
N LEU A 184 10.38 3.66 1.14
CA LEU A 184 10.56 4.77 2.08
C LEU A 184 9.25 5.21 2.77
N LEU A 185 8.15 4.50 2.51
CA LEU A 185 6.80 4.86 2.97
C LEU A 185 6.38 6.26 2.52
N VAL A 186 6.83 6.68 1.34
CA VAL A 186 6.43 7.93 0.68
C VAL A 186 6.45 7.73 -0.84
N HIS A 187 5.80 8.63 -1.58
CA HIS A 187 5.80 8.63 -3.04
C HIS A 187 6.81 9.59 -3.66
N GLU A 188 7.14 10.65 -2.93
CA GLU A 188 8.04 11.73 -3.38
C GLU A 188 9.02 12.09 -2.27
N LEU A 189 10.23 12.50 -2.65
CA LEU A 189 11.23 13.00 -1.71
C LEU A 189 10.92 14.47 -1.38
N SER A 190 11.22 14.85 -0.14
CA SER A 190 11.21 16.24 0.31
C SER A 190 12.56 16.58 0.95
N GLU A 191 12.85 17.88 1.10
CA GLU A 191 14.16 18.36 1.58
C GLU A 191 14.51 17.87 3.01
N GLU A 192 13.49 17.57 3.83
CA GLU A 192 13.66 17.03 5.18
C GLU A 192 14.16 15.55 5.20
N MET A 193 14.07 14.84 4.07
CA MET A 193 14.41 13.42 3.96
C MET A 193 15.89 13.21 3.64
N THR A 194 16.73 13.38 4.65
CA THR A 194 18.19 13.18 4.55
C THR A 194 18.59 11.72 4.26
N ILE A 195 19.83 11.49 3.82
CA ILE A 195 20.38 10.15 3.60
C ILE A 195 20.20 9.21 4.82
N PRO A 196 20.54 9.61 6.06
CA PRO A 196 20.30 8.78 7.25
C PRO A 196 18.82 8.44 7.46
N TRP A 197 17.90 9.38 7.16
CA TRP A 197 16.46 9.14 7.25
C TRP A 197 16.03 8.04 6.29
N CYS A 198 16.49 8.09 5.03
CA CYS A 198 16.19 7.09 4.01
C CYS A 198 16.72 5.69 4.40
N LEU A 199 17.98 5.62 4.85
CA LEU A 199 18.61 4.36 5.24
C LEU A 199 17.90 3.73 6.45
N LYS A 200 17.60 4.52 7.49
CA LYS A 200 16.91 4.01 8.70
C LYS A 200 15.53 3.43 8.39
N ARG A 201 14.78 4.08 7.49
CA ARG A 201 13.45 3.61 7.09
C ARG A 201 13.51 2.40 6.19
N ALA A 202 14.39 2.40 5.21
CA ALA A 202 14.59 1.24 4.35
C ALA A 202 14.98 0.02 5.19
N GLU A 203 15.88 0.18 6.16
CA GLU A 203 16.27 -0.90 7.07
C GLU A 203 15.08 -1.44 7.88
N LEU A 204 14.26 -0.53 8.45
CA LEU A 204 13.05 -0.91 9.17
C LEU A 204 12.09 -1.70 8.28
N VAL A 205 11.79 -1.18 7.09
CA VAL A 205 10.84 -1.80 6.15
C VAL A 205 11.37 -3.15 5.69
N PHE A 206 12.64 -3.25 5.27
CA PHE A 206 13.25 -4.52 4.90
C PHE A 206 13.17 -5.56 6.02
N LYS A 207 13.52 -5.21 7.26
CA LYS A 207 13.46 -6.12 8.41
C LYS A 207 12.04 -6.59 8.70
N CYS A 208 11.07 -5.67 8.68
CA CYS A 208 9.67 -6.02 8.93
C CYS A 208 9.10 -6.91 7.82
N ILE A 209 9.30 -6.54 6.55
CA ILE A 209 8.84 -7.31 5.40
C ILE A 209 9.49 -8.69 5.36
N LYS A 210 10.80 -8.81 5.64
CA LYS A 210 11.47 -10.11 5.79
C LYS A 210 10.79 -10.97 6.86
N GLY A 211 10.51 -10.39 8.04
CA GLY A 211 9.81 -11.09 9.12
C GLY A 211 8.43 -11.59 8.69
N PHE A 212 7.66 -10.75 8.00
CA PHE A 212 6.34 -11.12 7.48
C PHE A 212 6.43 -12.20 6.42
N MET A 213 7.41 -12.15 5.50
CA MET A 213 7.62 -13.19 4.50
C MET A 213 7.94 -14.54 5.14
N ILE A 214 8.76 -14.57 6.20
CA ILE A 214 9.06 -15.81 6.95
C ILE A 214 7.80 -16.35 7.63
N GLU A 215 7.01 -15.46 8.25
CA GLU A 215 5.73 -15.83 8.86
C GLU A 215 4.78 -16.47 7.83
N MET A 216 4.60 -15.83 6.66
CA MET A 216 3.69 -16.32 5.62
C MET A 216 4.22 -17.58 4.90
N ALA A 217 5.53 -17.71 4.73
CA ALA A 217 6.13 -18.91 4.15
C ALA A 217 5.89 -20.17 4.99
N SER A 218 5.62 -20.02 6.30
CA SER A 218 5.25 -21.15 7.15
C SER A 218 3.81 -21.64 6.94
N LEU A 219 2.97 -20.87 6.25
CA LEU A 219 1.54 -21.13 6.15
C LEU A 219 1.11 -21.83 4.85
N VAL A 220 1.94 -21.85 3.78
CA VAL A 220 1.55 -22.34 2.44
C VAL A 220 2.74 -22.92 1.65
N GLY A 221 2.43 -23.79 0.68
CA GLY A 221 3.35 -24.60 -0.14
C GLY A 221 4.18 -23.88 -1.23
N GLU A 222 4.58 -24.64 -2.26
CA GLU A 222 5.71 -24.36 -3.17
C GLU A 222 5.60 -23.15 -4.12
N GLU A 223 4.52 -22.35 -4.08
CA GLU A 223 4.35 -21.24 -5.02
C GLU A 223 5.28 -20.06 -4.71
N THR A 224 6.00 -19.61 -5.75
CA THR A 224 6.93 -18.49 -5.64
C THR A 224 6.18 -17.16 -5.64
N ARG A 225 6.48 -16.32 -4.64
CA ARG A 225 5.91 -14.98 -4.50
C ARG A 225 7.02 -13.95 -4.40
N THR A 226 6.79 -12.78 -4.99
CA THR A 226 7.77 -11.71 -5.14
C THR A 226 7.27 -10.46 -4.44
N VAL A 227 8.14 -9.85 -3.64
CA VAL A 227 7.94 -8.50 -3.11
C VAL A 227 8.95 -7.58 -3.78
N GLN A 228 8.45 -6.53 -4.42
CA GLN A 228 9.27 -5.51 -5.08
C GLN A 228 9.29 -4.22 -4.25
N PHE A 229 10.47 -3.66 -4.08
CA PHE A 229 10.65 -2.39 -3.37
C PHE A 229 10.84 -1.26 -4.37
N LEU A 230 9.90 -0.32 -4.37
CA LEU A 230 9.99 0.88 -5.19
C LEU A 230 10.63 2.01 -4.40
N VAL A 231 11.59 2.70 -5.01
CA VAL A 231 12.17 3.93 -4.47
C VAL A 231 11.59 5.16 -5.19
N PRO A 232 11.38 6.28 -4.49
CA PRO A 232 10.98 7.54 -5.10
C PRO A 232 11.98 8.04 -6.16
N GLN A 233 11.49 8.80 -7.12
CA GLN A 233 12.37 9.52 -8.06
C GLN A 233 13.21 10.57 -7.31
N GLY A 234 14.39 10.88 -7.85
CA GLY A 234 15.30 11.87 -7.27
C GLY A 234 16.27 11.33 -6.21
N ILE A 235 16.27 10.02 -5.93
CA ILE A 235 17.33 9.39 -5.15
C ILE A 235 18.64 9.43 -5.95
N SER A 236 19.74 9.81 -5.29
CA SER A 236 21.10 9.74 -5.85
C SER A 236 21.56 8.29 -6.03
N ASP A 237 22.38 8.02 -7.05
CA ASP A 237 22.93 6.69 -7.34
C ASP A 237 23.64 6.06 -6.12
N ASP A 238 24.38 6.85 -5.34
CA ASP A 238 25.08 6.37 -4.13
C ASP A 238 24.12 5.88 -3.05
N LEU A 239 23.02 6.61 -2.83
CA LEU A 239 21.96 6.20 -1.92
C LEU A 239 21.24 4.95 -2.45
N PHE A 240 20.95 4.89 -3.76
CA PHE A 240 20.36 3.69 -4.36
C PHE A 240 21.26 2.47 -4.16
N ALA A 241 22.55 2.57 -4.45
CA ALA A 241 23.52 1.51 -4.23
C ALA A 241 23.56 1.06 -2.76
N SER A 242 23.49 2.02 -1.82
CA SER A 242 23.42 1.74 -0.38
C SER A 242 22.15 0.97 0.00
N LEU A 243 21.00 1.35 -0.55
CA LEU A 243 19.72 0.66 -0.35
C LEU A 243 19.74 -0.76 -0.92
N SER A 244 20.29 -0.94 -2.13
CA SER A 244 20.43 -2.26 -2.76
C SER A 244 21.37 -3.18 -1.98
N GLY A 245 22.52 -2.66 -1.53
CA GLY A 245 23.46 -3.43 -0.69
C GLY A 245 22.82 -3.85 0.64
N MET A 246 22.02 -2.98 1.24
CA MET A 246 21.26 -3.29 2.45
C MET A 246 20.23 -4.41 2.24
N LEU A 247 19.49 -4.37 1.12
CA LEU A 247 18.55 -5.44 0.75
C LEU A 247 19.28 -6.79 0.68
N SER A 248 20.40 -6.87 -0.03
CA SER A 248 21.20 -8.10 -0.13
C SER A 248 21.72 -8.60 1.22
N SER A 249 22.12 -7.69 2.10
CA SER A 249 22.60 -8.04 3.45
C SER A 249 21.48 -8.57 4.34
N ILE A 250 20.32 -7.91 4.35
CA ILE A 250 19.17 -8.29 5.19
C ILE A 250 18.53 -9.60 4.71
N PHE A 251 18.35 -9.80 3.41
CA PHE A 251 17.68 -10.97 2.85
C PHE A 251 18.62 -12.15 2.56
N ARG A 252 19.87 -12.10 3.04
CA ARG A 252 20.82 -13.21 2.87
C ARG A 252 20.27 -14.51 3.49
N VAL A 253 20.17 -15.55 2.67
CA VAL A 253 19.87 -16.91 3.12
C VAL A 253 21.16 -17.48 3.73
N SER A 254 21.08 -17.95 4.98
CA SER A 254 22.20 -18.65 5.62
C SER A 254 22.38 -20.00 4.94
N ASN A 255 23.53 -20.24 4.33
CA ASN A 255 23.87 -21.59 3.85
C ASN A 255 23.98 -22.51 5.07
N PRO A 256 23.22 -23.63 5.14
CA PRO A 256 23.42 -24.60 6.21
C PRO A 256 24.82 -25.19 6.08
N LEU A 257 25.54 -25.26 7.20
CA LEU A 257 26.82 -25.93 7.26
C LEU A 257 26.57 -27.44 7.08
N VAL A 258 26.89 -27.99 5.91
CA VAL A 258 26.84 -29.44 5.69
C VAL A 258 28.06 -30.05 6.39
N LEU A 259 27.87 -30.56 7.60
CA LEU A 259 28.87 -31.37 8.29
C LEU A 259 29.01 -32.69 7.51
N LYS A 260 30.19 -32.91 6.93
CA LYS A 260 30.58 -34.20 6.31
C LYS A 260 31.13 -35.15 7.36
#